data_AF-A0A2T0YT26-F1
#
_entry.id   AF-A0A2T0YT26-F1
#
_cell.length_a   1.000
_cell.length_b   1.000
_cell.length_c   1.000
_cell.angle_alpha   90.00
_cell.angle_beta   90.00
_cell.angle_gamma   90.00
#
_symmetry.space_group_name_H-M   'P 1'
#
loop_
_entity.id
_entity.type
_entity.pdbx_description
1 polymer ?
#
loop_
_entity_poly.entity_id
_entity_poly.type
_entity_poly.pdbx_seq_one_letter_code
_entity_poly.pdbx_strand_id
1 'polypeptide(L)'
;MATAFRATTRGYRADLEQHERRLLSSLCADVIELLESREDDAASNDAGSRNAAEDPAFAHFRAELAGLGGEEPLEPPEDDVLRRLLPDASTDPEEAGHFRRLSENSLRGAKIADLRTARMLLESTPVTMDEELAPVFGRALNDLRLTLASRLQLNTAEDAERVHKLAVGASAKDTDSFMAEIYTFMTWLQETLFSAMTEFLPEHGTAAEGADSNGPDSHGTDADTASGDAGPGDSGPRDAGPESSGGAGTSSR
;
A
#
# COMPACT_ATOMS: atom_id res chain seq x y z
N MET A 1 -10.32 24.43 8.98
CA MET A 1 -10.67 23.70 7.76
C MET A 1 -9.48 22.86 7.36
N ALA A 2 -9.71 21.67 6.79
CA ALA A 2 -8.66 20.86 6.20
C ALA A 2 -7.73 21.66 5.26
N THR A 3 -6.44 21.36 5.31
CA THR A 3 -5.46 21.82 4.33
C THR A 3 -5.03 20.69 3.41
N ALA A 4 -4.77 21.00 2.13
CA ALA A 4 -4.28 20.05 1.15
C ALA A 4 -2.95 19.42 1.61
N PHE A 5 -2.72 18.16 1.25
CA PHE A 5 -1.40 17.54 1.42
C PHE A 5 -0.33 18.34 0.68
N ARG A 6 0.84 18.48 1.32
CA ARG A 6 2.02 19.13 0.76
C ARG A 6 3.24 18.26 0.98
N ALA A 7 4.15 18.27 0.01
CA ALA A 7 5.47 17.68 0.17
C ALA A 7 6.28 18.45 1.23
N THR A 8 7.08 17.71 1.98
CA THR A 8 8.00 18.19 3.01
C THR A 8 9.33 17.46 2.86
N THR A 9 10.36 17.88 3.58
CA THR A 9 11.67 17.19 3.54
C THR A 9 11.65 15.76 4.10
N ARG A 10 10.56 15.32 4.74
CA ARG A 10 10.43 13.99 5.34
C ARG A 10 9.19 13.22 4.87
N GLY A 11 8.64 13.57 3.71
CA GLY A 11 7.39 13.00 3.19
C GLY A 11 6.29 14.04 3.10
N TYR A 12 5.07 13.73 3.56
CA TYR A 12 3.87 14.52 3.30
C TYR A 12 3.17 14.97 4.58
N ARG A 13 2.51 16.12 4.50
CA ARG A 13 1.77 16.70 5.63
C ARG A 13 0.44 17.31 5.18
N ALA A 14 -0.62 17.10 5.96
CA ALA A 14 -1.87 17.84 5.89
C ALA A 14 -2.36 18.22 7.30
N ASP A 15 -3.02 19.36 7.45
CA ASP A 15 -3.70 19.74 8.68
C ASP A 15 -5.18 19.40 8.53
N LEU A 16 -5.65 18.42 9.30
CA LEU A 16 -7.06 18.04 9.37
C LEU A 16 -7.62 18.41 10.75
N GLU A 17 -8.84 18.91 10.78
CA GLU A 17 -9.56 19.17 12.01
C GLU A 17 -9.84 17.89 12.79
N GLN A 18 -10.07 18.03 14.09
CA GLN A 18 -10.32 16.87 14.95
C GLN A 18 -11.56 16.08 14.51
N HIS A 19 -12.60 16.76 14.03
CA HIS A 19 -13.82 16.09 13.59
C HIS A 19 -13.62 15.34 12.27
N GLU A 20 -12.87 15.91 11.31
CA GLU A 20 -12.49 15.27 10.03
C GLU A 20 -11.67 13.99 10.29
N ARG A 21 -10.68 14.04 11.18
CA ARG A 21 -9.85 12.87 11.52
C ARG A 21 -10.65 11.78 12.22
N ARG A 22 -11.54 12.15 13.16
CA ARG A 22 -12.43 11.18 13.83
C ARG A 22 -13.37 10.52 12.84
N LEU A 23 -13.94 11.28 11.90
CA LEU A 23 -14.82 10.78 10.87
C LEU A 23 -14.10 9.75 9.99
N LEU A 24 -12.92 10.08 9.46
CA LEU A 24 -12.12 9.16 8.65
C LEU A 24 -11.72 7.90 9.45
N SER A 25 -11.31 8.07 10.71
CA SER A 25 -10.95 6.93 11.56
C SER A 25 -12.13 6.02 11.88
N SER A 26 -13.34 6.58 12.03
CA SER A 26 -14.58 5.82 12.19
C SER A 26 -14.92 5.05 10.92
N LEU A 27 -14.86 5.70 9.75
CA LEU A 27 -15.11 5.03 8.47
C LEU A 27 -14.13 3.88 8.22
N CYS A 28 -12.85 4.06 8.56
CA CYS A 28 -11.89 2.95 8.52
C CYS A 28 -12.30 1.81 9.45
N ALA A 29 -12.80 2.10 10.66
CA ALA A 29 -13.26 1.06 11.58
C ALA A 29 -14.47 0.30 11.03
N ASP A 30 -15.45 1.02 10.48
CA ASP A 30 -16.65 0.42 9.88
C ASP A 30 -16.31 -0.49 8.70
N VAL A 31 -15.35 -0.10 7.84
CA VAL A 31 -14.90 -0.93 6.71
C VAL A 31 -14.07 -2.12 7.18
N ILE A 32 -13.27 -1.97 8.24
CA ILE A 32 -12.57 -3.11 8.85
C ILE A 32 -13.57 -4.13 9.37
N GLU A 33 -14.60 -3.69 10.11
CA GLU A 33 -15.65 -4.58 10.64
C GLU A 33 -16.39 -5.30 9.51
N LEU A 34 -16.73 -4.60 8.43
CA LEU A 34 -17.35 -5.20 7.24
C LEU A 34 -16.46 -6.25 6.57
N LEU A 35 -15.15 -5.99 6.49
CA LEU A 35 -14.20 -6.95 5.94
C LEU A 35 -14.06 -8.17 6.87
N GLU A 36 -13.94 -7.95 8.18
CA GLU A 36 -13.85 -9.03 9.18
C GLU A 36 -15.11 -9.91 9.18
N SER A 37 -16.32 -9.34 9.02
CA SER A 37 -17.54 -10.14 8.93
C SER A 37 -17.56 -11.07 7.71
N ARG A 38 -16.93 -10.66 6.59
CA ARG A 38 -16.78 -11.53 5.41
C ARG A 38 -15.91 -12.75 5.68
N GLU A 39 -14.96 -12.66 6.59
CA GLU A 39 -14.17 -13.82 7.00
C GLU A 39 -15.03 -14.89 7.66
N ASP A 40 -15.91 -14.48 8.56
CA ASP A 40 -16.84 -15.37 9.27
C ASP A 40 -17.83 -16.03 8.30
N ASP A 41 -18.34 -15.27 7.33
CA ASP A 41 -19.22 -15.78 6.26
C ASP A 41 -18.50 -16.77 5.33
N ALA A 42 -17.24 -16.51 4.98
CA ALA A 42 -16.46 -17.41 4.14
C ALA A 42 -16.07 -18.69 4.88
N ALA A 43 -15.69 -18.59 6.16
CA ALA A 43 -15.30 -19.72 6.99
C ALA A 43 -16.48 -20.65 7.32
N SER A 44 -17.70 -20.11 7.43
CA SER A 44 -18.92 -20.91 7.63
C SER A 44 -19.37 -21.66 6.38
N ASN A 45 -19.03 -21.19 5.17
CA ASN A 45 -19.30 -21.90 3.92
C ASN A 45 -18.32 -23.05 3.63
N ASP A 46 -17.08 -23.01 4.16
CA ASP A 46 -16.10 -24.12 4.09
C ASP A 46 -16.42 -25.29 5.07
N ALA A 47 -17.65 -25.33 5.60
CA ALA A 47 -18.12 -26.29 6.59
C ALA A 47 -18.28 -27.75 6.07
N GLY A 48 -17.67 -28.09 4.93
CA GLY A 48 -17.35 -29.47 4.55
C GLY A 48 -16.27 -30.10 5.43
N SER A 49 -15.43 -29.29 6.10
CA SER A 49 -14.37 -29.76 7.02
C SER A 49 -14.76 -29.58 8.51
N ARG A 50 -15.98 -29.98 8.87
CA ARG A 50 -16.45 -29.97 10.27
C ARG A 50 -15.93 -31.19 11.03
N ASN A 51 -14.66 -31.18 11.44
CA ASN A 51 -14.14 -32.04 12.53
C ASN A 51 -12.83 -31.52 13.13
N ALA A 52 -12.71 -30.21 13.36
CA ALA A 52 -11.67 -29.65 14.21
C ALA A 52 -12.27 -28.54 15.07
N ALA A 53 -13.04 -28.95 16.07
CA ALA A 53 -13.41 -28.06 17.15
C ALA A 53 -12.14 -27.66 17.93
N GLU A 54 -11.97 -26.36 18.11
CA GLU A 54 -11.47 -25.71 19.33
C GLU A 54 -9.95 -25.65 19.57
N ASP A 55 -9.23 -24.79 18.83
CA ASP A 55 -8.10 -24.07 19.43
C ASP A 55 -7.97 -22.62 18.87
N PRO A 56 -8.27 -21.58 19.68
CA PRO A 56 -8.04 -20.19 19.34
C PRO A 56 -6.59 -19.89 18.93
N ALA A 57 -5.61 -20.65 19.44
CA ALA A 57 -4.19 -20.46 19.12
C ALA A 57 -3.88 -20.72 17.64
N PHE A 58 -4.68 -21.55 16.96
CA PHE A 58 -4.49 -21.89 15.54
C PHE A 58 -5.45 -21.14 14.61
N ALA A 59 -6.26 -20.20 15.11
CA ALA A 59 -7.19 -19.43 14.28
C ALA A 59 -6.46 -18.65 13.17
N HIS A 60 -5.39 -17.95 13.52
CA HIS A 60 -4.61 -17.16 12.57
C HIS A 60 -3.92 -18.02 11.50
N PHE A 61 -3.34 -19.15 11.91
CA PHE A 61 -2.72 -20.11 10.97
C PHE A 61 -3.75 -20.74 10.02
N ARG A 62 -4.97 -21.01 10.50
CA ARG A 62 -6.06 -21.48 9.62
C ARG A 62 -6.54 -20.39 8.67
N ALA A 63 -6.61 -19.14 9.09
CA ALA A 63 -6.93 -18.03 8.20
C ALA A 63 -5.89 -17.92 7.07
N GLU A 64 -4.59 -18.06 7.37
CA GLU A 64 -3.55 -18.09 6.34
C GLU A 64 -3.66 -19.28 5.36
N LEU A 65 -4.16 -20.43 5.83
CA LEU A 65 -4.39 -21.62 5.01
C LEU A 65 -5.81 -21.68 4.39
N ALA A 66 -6.68 -20.72 4.72
CA ALA A 66 -8.04 -20.68 4.23
C ALA A 66 -8.02 -20.60 2.70
N GLY A 67 -8.69 -21.56 2.07
CA GLY A 67 -8.76 -21.68 0.61
C GLY A 67 -7.79 -22.65 -0.04
N LEU A 68 -6.81 -23.18 0.69
CA LEU A 68 -5.95 -24.29 0.24
C LEU A 68 -6.54 -25.67 0.56
N GLY A 69 -7.48 -25.74 1.51
CA GLY A 69 -8.04 -27.01 2.01
C GLY A 69 -9.29 -27.53 1.29
N GLY A 70 -9.94 -26.73 0.45
CA GLY A 70 -11.20 -27.06 -0.22
C GLY A 70 -11.09 -27.01 -1.75
N GLU A 71 -11.79 -27.91 -2.44
CA GLU A 71 -11.89 -27.92 -3.91
C GLU A 71 -13.06 -27.10 -4.44
N GLU A 72 -14.05 -26.74 -3.62
CA GLU A 72 -15.27 -26.04 -4.06
C GLU A 72 -15.04 -24.54 -4.31
N PRO A 73 -15.65 -23.96 -5.36
CA PRO A 73 -15.63 -22.51 -5.58
C PRO A 73 -16.25 -21.76 -4.41
N LEU A 74 -15.65 -20.65 -3.99
CA LEU A 74 -16.26 -19.76 -2.99
C LEU A 74 -17.41 -18.98 -3.65
N GLU A 75 -18.50 -18.70 -2.95
CA GLU A 75 -19.59 -17.84 -3.44
C GLU A 75 -19.26 -16.35 -3.27
N PRO A 76 -19.69 -15.46 -4.19
CA PRO A 76 -19.39 -14.04 -4.11
C PRO A 76 -20.06 -13.41 -2.87
N PRO A 77 -19.52 -12.30 -2.34
CA PRO A 77 -20.15 -11.59 -1.24
C PRO A 77 -21.58 -11.16 -1.60
N GLU A 78 -22.51 -11.15 -0.63
CA GLU A 78 -23.87 -10.65 -0.85
C GLU A 78 -23.93 -9.12 -0.85
N ASP A 79 -23.11 -8.47 -0.01
CA ASP A 79 -23.04 -7.01 0.10
C ASP A 79 -22.27 -6.38 -1.08
N ASP A 80 -22.86 -5.35 -1.69
CA ASP A 80 -22.32 -4.66 -2.87
C ASP A 80 -21.02 -3.87 -2.58
N VAL A 81 -20.79 -3.43 -1.35
CA VAL A 81 -19.50 -2.84 -0.95
C VAL A 81 -18.42 -3.90 -0.98
N LEU A 82 -18.69 -5.08 -0.40
CA LEU A 82 -17.73 -6.18 -0.40
C LEU A 82 -17.41 -6.65 -1.82
N ARG A 83 -18.41 -6.76 -2.70
CA ARG A 83 -18.17 -7.06 -4.14
C ARG A 83 -17.26 -6.04 -4.82
N ARG A 84 -17.38 -4.77 -4.45
CA ARG A 84 -16.56 -3.69 -5.03
C ARG A 84 -15.16 -3.63 -4.42
N LEU A 85 -15.01 -3.95 -3.14
CA LEU A 85 -13.71 -4.03 -2.46
C LEU A 85 -12.95 -5.31 -2.81
N LEU A 86 -13.65 -6.41 -3.05
CA LEU A 86 -13.11 -7.74 -3.35
C LEU A 86 -13.61 -8.18 -4.75
N PRO A 87 -13.14 -7.52 -5.83
CA PRO A 87 -13.62 -7.77 -7.17
C PRO A 87 -13.25 -9.17 -7.67
N ASP A 88 -14.11 -9.75 -8.51
CA ASP A 88 -13.82 -11.00 -9.20
C ASP A 88 -12.65 -10.85 -10.18
N ALA A 89 -11.76 -11.85 -10.20
CA ALA A 89 -10.61 -11.88 -11.10
C ALA A 89 -10.94 -12.47 -12.49
N SER A 90 -12.13 -13.06 -12.65
CA SER A 90 -12.62 -13.60 -13.91
C SER A 90 -14.10 -13.27 -14.11
N THR A 91 -14.53 -13.20 -15.36
CA THR A 91 -15.95 -13.10 -15.71
C THR A 91 -16.64 -14.47 -15.69
N ASP A 92 -15.88 -15.56 -15.67
CA ASP A 92 -16.41 -16.91 -15.47
C ASP A 92 -16.67 -17.13 -13.97
N PRO A 93 -17.93 -17.38 -13.54
CA PRO A 93 -18.26 -17.54 -12.13
C PRO A 93 -17.50 -18.69 -11.43
N GLU A 94 -17.22 -19.78 -12.13
CA GLU A 94 -16.53 -20.94 -11.55
C GLU A 94 -15.06 -20.61 -11.30
N GLU A 95 -14.38 -20.05 -12.31
CA GLU A 95 -13.00 -19.58 -12.19
C GLU A 95 -12.86 -18.47 -11.14
N ALA A 96 -13.80 -17.52 -11.11
CA ALA A 96 -13.85 -16.45 -10.13
C ALA A 96 -13.98 -17.01 -8.70
N GLY A 97 -14.82 -18.03 -8.50
CA GLY A 97 -14.97 -18.68 -7.19
C GLY A 97 -13.72 -19.41 -6.73
N HIS A 98 -12.99 -20.07 -7.63
CA HIS A 98 -11.69 -20.66 -7.31
C HIS A 98 -10.63 -19.62 -6.98
N PHE A 99 -10.58 -18.51 -7.74
CA PHE A 99 -9.63 -17.44 -7.48
C PHE A 99 -9.93 -16.74 -6.14
N ARG A 100 -11.21 -16.45 -5.86
CA ARG A 100 -11.62 -15.87 -4.57
C ARG A 100 -11.23 -16.77 -3.42
N ARG A 101 -11.48 -18.08 -3.52
CA ARG A 101 -11.02 -19.04 -2.52
C ARG A 101 -9.53 -18.88 -2.20
N LEU A 102 -8.68 -18.76 -3.22
CA LEU A 102 -7.22 -18.68 -3.04
C LEU A 102 -6.68 -17.31 -2.62
N SER A 103 -7.38 -16.21 -2.94
CA SER A 103 -6.82 -14.86 -2.84
C SER A 103 -7.57 -13.91 -1.92
N GLU A 104 -8.87 -14.15 -1.67
CA GLU A 104 -9.73 -13.20 -0.97
C GLU A 104 -9.26 -12.94 0.46
N ASN A 105 -8.75 -13.97 1.15
CA ASN A 105 -8.18 -13.82 2.50
C ASN A 105 -6.96 -12.88 2.52
N SER A 106 -5.99 -13.10 1.63
CA SER A 106 -4.81 -12.25 1.52
C SER A 106 -5.16 -10.82 1.11
N LEU A 107 -6.10 -10.66 0.18
CA LEU A 107 -6.58 -9.34 -0.26
C LEU A 107 -7.27 -8.60 0.89
N ARG A 108 -8.16 -9.28 1.63
CA ARG A 108 -8.83 -8.73 2.81
C ARG A 108 -7.80 -8.32 3.88
N GLY A 109 -6.85 -9.20 4.19
CA GLY A 109 -5.80 -8.92 5.18
C GLY A 109 -4.98 -7.68 4.82
N ALA A 110 -4.60 -7.53 3.55
CA ALA A 110 -3.90 -6.34 3.05
C ALA A 110 -4.73 -5.06 3.22
N LYS A 111 -6.02 -5.09 2.87
CA LYS A 111 -6.94 -3.96 3.02
C LYS A 111 -7.13 -3.56 4.48
N ILE A 112 -7.34 -4.52 5.37
CA ILE A 112 -7.45 -4.29 6.81
C ILE A 112 -6.15 -3.66 7.35
N ALA A 113 -4.98 -4.14 6.92
CA ALA A 113 -3.69 -3.58 7.31
C ALA A 113 -3.51 -2.12 6.85
N ASP A 114 -3.85 -1.82 5.59
CA ASP A 114 -3.83 -0.46 5.05
C ASP A 114 -4.78 0.47 5.85
N LEU A 115 -6.01 0.04 6.13
CA LEU A 115 -7.01 0.80 6.90
C LEU A 115 -6.56 1.04 8.36
N ARG A 116 -5.98 0.03 9.02
CA ARG A 116 -5.43 0.16 10.38
C ARG A 116 -4.25 1.14 10.40
N THR A 117 -3.38 1.10 9.40
CA THR A 117 -2.28 2.05 9.23
C THR A 117 -2.82 3.47 9.04
N ALA A 118 -3.85 3.65 8.21
CA ALA A 118 -4.48 4.95 8.03
C ALA A 118 -5.07 5.50 9.33
N ARG A 119 -5.70 4.65 10.15
CA ARG A 119 -6.19 5.06 11.48
C ARG A 119 -5.07 5.53 12.39
N MET A 120 -3.94 4.83 12.44
CA MET A 120 -2.75 5.24 13.19
C MET A 120 -2.25 6.63 12.73
N LEU A 121 -2.15 6.86 11.41
CA LEU A 121 -1.70 8.15 10.87
C LEU A 121 -2.64 9.31 11.26
N LEU A 122 -3.95 9.06 11.31
CA LEU A 122 -4.98 10.05 11.69
C LEU A 122 -4.96 10.44 13.18
N GLU A 123 -4.23 9.71 14.03
CA GLU A 123 -4.03 10.09 15.44
C GLU A 123 -3.14 11.33 15.58
N SER A 124 -2.23 11.54 14.62
CA SER A 124 -1.31 12.68 14.61
C SER A 124 -2.00 14.00 14.22
N THR A 125 -1.45 15.12 14.70
CA THR A 125 -1.89 16.48 14.33
C THR A 125 -0.67 17.39 14.25
N PRO A 126 -0.24 17.81 13.05
CA PRO A 126 -0.79 17.50 11.71
C PRO A 126 -0.72 16.01 11.36
N VAL A 127 -1.48 15.59 10.34
CA VAL A 127 -1.32 14.26 9.72
C VAL A 127 -0.03 14.27 8.92
N THR A 128 0.91 13.40 9.28
CA THR A 128 2.22 13.27 8.61
C THR A 128 2.53 11.84 8.28
N MET A 129 3.14 11.61 7.12
CA MET A 129 3.58 10.30 6.65
C MET A 129 4.82 10.44 5.78
N ASP A 130 5.66 9.41 5.74
CA ASP A 130 6.80 9.34 4.83
C ASP A 130 6.37 8.87 3.43
N GLU A 131 7.35 8.66 2.54
CA GLU A 131 7.13 8.17 1.18
C GLU A 131 6.61 6.73 1.12
N GLU A 132 6.93 5.90 2.11
CA GLU A 132 6.50 4.50 2.15
C GLU A 132 5.04 4.37 2.58
N LEU A 133 4.60 5.22 3.53
CA LEU A 133 3.25 5.22 4.07
C LEU A 133 2.24 5.99 3.23
N ALA A 134 2.68 6.88 2.33
CA ALA A 134 1.76 7.65 1.49
C ALA A 134 0.93 6.78 0.52
N PRO A 135 1.50 5.81 -0.21
CA PRO A 135 0.71 4.87 -1.01
C PRO A 135 -0.27 4.04 -0.17
N VAL A 136 0.14 3.62 1.03
CA VAL A 136 -0.70 2.87 1.98
C VAL A 136 -1.93 3.69 2.37
N PHE A 137 -1.72 4.95 2.77
CA PHE A 137 -2.81 5.86 3.10
C PHE A 137 -3.71 6.15 1.89
N GLY A 138 -3.12 6.31 0.70
CA GLY A 138 -3.86 6.49 -0.55
C GLY A 138 -4.76 5.30 -0.91
N ARG A 139 -4.29 4.05 -0.71
CA ARG A 139 -5.10 2.84 -0.90
C ARG A 139 -6.25 2.77 0.10
N ALA A 140 -6.00 3.08 1.37
CA ALA A 140 -7.05 3.15 2.39
C ALA A 140 -8.12 4.20 2.05
N LEU A 141 -7.73 5.42 1.63
CA LEU A 141 -8.68 6.44 1.16
C LEU A 141 -9.49 5.95 -0.05
N ASN A 142 -8.86 5.23 -0.98
CA ASN A 142 -9.57 4.67 -2.11
C ASN A 142 -10.61 3.62 -1.69
N ASP A 143 -10.31 2.75 -0.73
CA ASP A 143 -11.25 1.74 -0.23
C ASP A 143 -12.46 2.37 0.46
N LEU A 144 -12.23 3.41 1.26
CA LEU A 144 -13.31 4.22 1.83
C LEU A 144 -14.15 4.91 0.75
N ARG A 145 -13.52 5.45 -0.30
CA ARG A 145 -14.21 6.07 -1.43
C ARG A 145 -15.06 5.06 -2.20
N LEU A 146 -14.56 3.85 -2.43
CA LEU A 146 -15.31 2.76 -3.06
C LEU A 146 -16.51 2.34 -2.21
N THR A 147 -16.35 2.31 -0.89
CA THR A 147 -17.44 2.02 0.06
C THR A 147 -18.57 3.05 -0.04
N LEU A 148 -18.22 4.34 0.02
CA LEU A 148 -19.19 5.42 -0.14
C LEU A 148 -19.85 5.40 -1.52
N ALA A 149 -19.08 5.13 -2.58
CA ALA A 149 -19.59 5.01 -3.94
C ALA A 149 -20.65 3.91 -4.05
N SER A 150 -20.41 2.71 -3.48
CA SER A 150 -21.40 1.64 -3.47
C SER A 150 -22.67 2.04 -2.70
N ARG A 151 -22.54 2.64 -1.52
CA ARG A 151 -23.70 3.09 -0.71
C ARG A 151 -24.50 4.21 -1.38
N LEU A 152 -23.83 5.09 -2.11
CA LEU A 152 -24.43 6.16 -2.92
C LEU A 152 -24.95 5.68 -4.30
N GLN A 153 -24.76 4.40 -4.61
CA GLN A 153 -25.11 3.78 -5.90
C GLN A 153 -24.47 4.50 -7.10
N LEU A 154 -23.19 4.87 -6.97
CA LEU A 154 -22.41 5.52 -8.02
C LEU A 154 -21.94 4.50 -9.07
N ASN A 155 -22.74 4.30 -10.12
CA ASN A 155 -22.41 3.35 -11.19
C ASN A 155 -22.16 4.04 -12.54
N THR A 156 -22.69 5.25 -12.74
CA THR A 156 -22.65 5.98 -14.01
C THR A 156 -22.11 7.41 -13.86
N ALA A 157 -21.83 8.07 -14.98
CA ALA A 157 -21.41 9.47 -14.98
C ALA A 157 -22.53 10.40 -14.47
N GLU A 158 -23.79 10.05 -14.78
CA GLU A 158 -24.98 10.74 -14.32
C GLU A 158 -25.14 10.66 -12.80
N ASP A 159 -24.80 9.51 -12.19
CA ASP A 159 -24.78 9.35 -10.74
C ASP A 159 -23.76 10.26 -10.06
N ALA A 160 -22.58 10.41 -10.67
CA ALA A 160 -21.54 11.29 -10.17
C ALA A 160 -21.99 12.77 -10.18
N GLU A 161 -22.68 13.21 -11.24
CA GLU A 161 -23.23 14.57 -11.31
C GLU A 161 -24.33 14.78 -10.25
N ARG A 162 -25.18 13.78 -10.01
CA ARG A 162 -26.20 13.81 -8.94
C ARG A 162 -25.55 13.96 -7.57
N VAL A 163 -24.54 13.15 -7.25
CA VAL A 163 -23.82 13.21 -5.96
C VAL A 163 -23.11 14.55 -5.79
N HIS A 164 -22.51 15.10 -6.85
CA HIS A 164 -21.92 16.44 -6.77
C HIS A 164 -22.96 17.52 -6.45
N LYS A 165 -24.15 17.46 -7.08
CA LYS A 165 -25.26 18.37 -6.77
C LYS A 165 -25.76 18.23 -5.32
N LEU A 166 -25.79 17.01 -4.79
CA LEU A 166 -26.15 16.74 -3.38
C LEU A 166 -25.12 17.33 -2.42
N ALA A 167 -23.82 17.15 -2.69
CA ALA A 167 -22.74 17.68 -1.85
C ALA A 167 -22.71 19.23 -1.81
N VAL A 168 -23.08 19.90 -2.90
CA VAL A 168 -23.13 21.38 -2.97
C VAL A 168 -24.48 21.95 -2.51
N GLY A 169 -25.51 21.12 -2.38
CA GLY A 169 -26.85 21.53 -2.01
C GLY A 169 -26.95 22.05 -0.57
N ALA A 170 -27.73 23.12 -0.35
CA ALA A 170 -27.85 23.81 0.95
C ALA A 170 -28.62 23.04 2.05
N SER A 171 -28.87 21.74 1.89
CA SER A 171 -29.72 20.96 2.79
C SER A 171 -29.02 19.67 3.24
N ALA A 172 -28.01 19.79 4.08
CA ALA A 172 -27.42 18.67 4.83
C ALA A 172 -28.40 18.14 5.90
N LYS A 173 -29.55 17.62 5.49
CA LYS A 173 -30.57 17.04 6.38
C LYS A 173 -30.78 15.54 6.18
N ASP A 174 -30.37 14.98 5.04
CA ASP A 174 -30.46 13.55 4.77
C ASP A 174 -29.08 12.88 4.73
N THR A 175 -29.09 11.56 4.96
CA THR A 175 -27.89 10.72 5.02
C THR A 175 -27.12 10.75 3.69
N ASP A 176 -27.81 10.80 2.56
CA ASP A 176 -27.21 10.76 1.23
C ASP A 176 -26.41 12.02 0.93
N SER A 177 -26.91 13.21 1.30
CA SER A 177 -26.18 14.47 1.16
C SER A 177 -24.92 14.48 2.03
N PHE A 178 -25.00 13.93 3.24
CA PHE A 178 -23.82 13.80 4.12
C PHE A 178 -22.80 12.82 3.53
N MET A 179 -23.22 11.64 3.06
CA MET A 179 -22.32 10.70 2.38
C MET A 179 -21.68 11.31 1.12
N ALA A 180 -22.43 12.10 0.36
CA ALA A 180 -21.94 12.82 -0.83
C ALA A 180 -20.88 13.88 -0.47
N GLU A 181 -21.07 14.60 0.62
CA GLU A 181 -20.11 15.57 1.15
C GLU A 181 -18.81 14.88 1.56
N ILE A 182 -18.89 13.76 2.28
CA ILE A 182 -17.73 12.95 2.66
C ILE A 182 -17.02 12.41 1.42
N TYR A 183 -17.76 11.84 0.46
CA TYR A 183 -17.19 11.32 -0.77
C TYR A 183 -16.39 12.39 -1.53
N THR A 184 -16.94 13.61 -1.59
CA THR A 184 -16.31 14.76 -2.23
C THR A 184 -15.06 15.20 -1.46
N PHE A 185 -15.15 15.31 -0.13
CA PHE A 185 -14.02 15.64 0.73
C PHE A 185 -12.87 14.64 0.58
N MET A 186 -13.19 13.34 0.58
CA MET A 186 -12.21 12.27 0.41
C MET A 186 -11.56 12.26 -0.97
N THR A 187 -12.35 12.54 -2.01
CA THR A 187 -11.85 12.68 -3.39
C THR A 187 -10.81 13.80 -3.45
N TRP A 188 -11.15 14.99 -2.94
CA TRP A 188 -10.21 16.10 -2.84
C TRP A 188 -8.97 15.74 -2.01
N LEU A 189 -9.14 15.10 -0.86
CA LEU A 189 -8.02 14.72 0.01
C LEU A 189 -7.04 13.76 -0.71
N GLN A 190 -7.56 12.73 -1.40
CA GLN A 190 -6.76 11.78 -2.16
C GLN A 190 -6.06 12.45 -3.37
N GLU A 191 -6.73 13.35 -4.08
CA GLU A 191 -6.14 14.12 -5.17
C GLU A 191 -4.97 14.98 -4.69
N THR A 192 -5.11 15.64 -3.53
CA THR A 192 -4.01 16.44 -2.97
C THR A 192 -2.81 15.59 -2.57
N LEU A 193 -3.05 14.40 -2.02
CA LEU A 193 -1.98 13.45 -1.69
C LEU A 193 -1.26 12.98 -2.95
N PHE A 194 -2.02 12.56 -3.96
CA PHE A 194 -1.45 12.08 -5.23
C PHE A 194 -0.66 13.17 -5.96
N SER A 195 -1.17 14.40 -5.94
CA SER A 195 -0.48 15.55 -6.49
C SER A 195 0.84 15.80 -5.77
N ALA A 196 0.84 15.77 -4.43
CA ALA A 196 2.04 15.92 -3.64
C ALA A 196 3.08 14.80 -3.88
N MET A 197 2.63 13.55 -4.06
CA MET A 197 3.51 12.42 -4.41
C MET A 197 4.16 12.58 -5.80
N THR A 198 3.43 13.16 -6.76
CA THR A 198 3.91 13.34 -8.13
C THR A 198 4.84 14.55 -8.26
N GLU A 199 4.64 15.60 -7.45
CA GLU A 199 5.51 16.79 -7.40
C GLU A 199 6.98 16.44 -7.06
N PHE A 200 7.21 15.31 -6.39
CA PHE A 200 8.54 14.84 -5.99
C PHE A 200 9.12 13.72 -6.87
N LEU A 201 8.48 13.38 -8.00
CA LEU A 201 9.12 12.50 -8.98
C LEU A 201 10.26 13.30 -9.65
N PRO A 202 11.55 12.96 -9.42
CA PRO A 202 12.60 13.55 -10.23
C PRO A 202 12.28 13.20 -11.68
N GLU A 203 12.22 14.22 -12.55
CA GLU A 203 12.22 13.96 -14.00
C GLU A 203 13.38 12.99 -14.25
N HIS A 204 13.06 11.79 -14.74
CA HIS A 204 14.08 10.79 -15.06
C HIS A 204 15.18 11.49 -15.81
N GLY A 205 16.38 11.51 -15.21
CA GLY A 205 17.51 12.27 -15.71
C GLY A 205 17.60 12.11 -17.21
N THR A 206 17.34 13.21 -17.93
CA THR A 206 17.80 13.34 -19.29
C THR A 206 19.28 13.06 -19.20
N ALA A 207 19.69 11.92 -19.78
CA ALA A 207 21.08 11.56 -19.89
C ALA A 207 21.79 12.78 -20.44
N ALA A 208 22.62 13.39 -19.60
CA ALA A 208 23.62 14.33 -20.04
C ALA A 208 24.61 13.55 -20.90
N GLU A 209 24.24 13.29 -22.16
CA GLU A 209 25.21 13.07 -23.23
C GLU A 209 25.90 14.41 -23.42
N GLY A 210 26.94 14.61 -22.60
CA GLY A 210 27.95 15.61 -22.80
C GLY A 210 28.56 15.40 -24.18
N ALA A 211 28.12 16.24 -25.11
CA ALA A 211 28.88 16.58 -26.29
C ALA A 211 30.24 17.13 -25.84
N ASP A 212 31.28 16.33 -25.98
CA ASP A 212 32.63 16.85 -26.14
C ASP A 212 33.44 15.91 -27.04
N SER A 213 33.28 16.11 -28.35
CA SER A 213 34.29 15.68 -29.32
C SER A 213 34.28 16.62 -30.54
N ASN A 214 35.21 17.58 -30.52
CA ASN A 214 35.71 18.24 -31.72
C ASN A 214 37.11 18.81 -31.39
N GLY A 215 38.19 18.06 -31.58
CA GLY A 215 39.04 18.07 -32.80
C GLY A 215 40.44 18.64 -32.43
N PRO A 216 41.48 18.57 -33.28
CA PRO A 216 41.46 18.26 -34.72
C PRO A 216 42.52 17.24 -35.19
N ASP A 217 42.39 16.88 -36.47
CA ASP A 217 43.34 16.13 -37.29
C ASP A 217 44.76 16.72 -37.32
N SER A 218 45.77 15.85 -37.29
CA SER A 218 47.03 16.06 -38.01
C SER A 218 47.64 14.74 -38.45
N HIS A 219 47.75 14.58 -39.77
CA HIS A 219 48.49 13.55 -40.50
C HIS A 219 49.99 13.55 -40.18
N GLY A 220 50.59 12.36 -40.10
CA GLY A 220 51.82 12.08 -40.86
C GLY A 220 53.10 11.70 -40.08
N THR A 221 53.52 10.46 -40.32
CA THR A 221 54.88 10.02 -40.72
C THR A 221 55.86 9.53 -39.64
N ASP A 222 56.04 8.20 -39.67
CA ASP A 222 57.27 7.38 -39.65
C ASP A 222 58.28 7.35 -38.47
N ALA A 223 58.54 6.08 -38.11
CA ALA A 223 59.87 5.45 -37.95
C ALA A 223 60.59 5.46 -36.57
N ASP A 224 60.63 4.24 -36.02
CA ASP A 224 61.85 3.45 -35.70
C ASP A 224 62.37 3.33 -34.25
N THR A 225 62.58 2.05 -33.90
CA THR A 225 63.60 1.44 -33.01
C THR A 225 63.64 1.62 -31.48
N ALA A 226 63.58 0.44 -30.83
CA ALA A 226 64.54 -0.13 -29.86
C ALA A 226 64.29 -0.06 -28.33
N SER A 227 63.95 -1.24 -27.78
CA SER A 227 64.53 -2.01 -26.66
C SER A 227 65.21 -1.35 -25.43
N GLY A 228 64.91 -1.93 -24.25
CA GLY A 228 65.77 -1.99 -23.04
C GLY A 228 65.02 -1.58 -21.76
N ASP A 229 64.48 -2.49 -20.94
CA ASP A 229 65.13 -3.25 -19.84
C ASP A 229 65.55 -2.41 -18.61
N ALA A 230 64.88 -2.68 -17.47
CA ALA A 230 65.47 -2.94 -16.13
C ALA A 230 64.55 -2.45 -14.98
N GLY A 231 64.23 -3.37 -14.05
CA GLY A 231 63.71 -3.08 -12.68
C GLY A 231 64.81 -2.53 -11.75
N PRO A 232 64.79 -2.71 -10.40
CA PRO A 232 64.05 -3.69 -9.57
C PRO A 232 63.37 -3.10 -8.29
N GLY A 233 62.52 -3.86 -7.58
CA GLY A 233 62.84 -4.51 -6.27
C GLY A 233 61.91 -3.98 -5.16
N ASP A 234 60.87 -4.70 -4.74
CA ASP A 234 60.77 -5.75 -3.69
C ASP A 234 61.37 -5.40 -2.31
N SER A 235 60.51 -5.41 -1.29
CA SER A 235 60.79 -5.75 0.11
C SER A 235 59.47 -5.89 0.88
N GLY A 236 58.96 -7.12 0.99
CA GLY A 236 57.96 -7.50 2.00
C GLY A 236 58.58 -7.66 3.41
N PRO A 237 58.09 -8.60 4.24
CA PRO A 237 56.83 -8.51 5.00
C PRO A 237 57.07 -8.81 6.50
N ARG A 238 56.08 -8.58 7.39
CA ARG A 238 56.04 -9.27 8.70
C ARG A 238 54.63 -9.66 9.11
N ASP A 239 54.38 -10.94 8.89
CA ASP A 239 53.39 -11.82 9.48
C ASP A 239 53.70 -12.09 10.98
N ALA A 240 52.65 -12.31 11.78
CA ALA A 240 52.56 -13.23 12.92
C ALA A 240 51.35 -12.88 13.81
N GLY A 241 50.22 -13.58 13.59
CA GLY A 241 49.34 -13.99 14.71
C GLY A 241 49.94 -15.22 15.43
N PRO A 242 49.13 -16.08 16.07
CA PRO A 242 47.88 -15.83 16.80
C PRO A 242 47.86 -16.58 18.16
N GLU A 243 46.67 -16.68 18.79
CA GLU A 243 46.25 -17.69 19.80
C GLU A 243 46.73 -17.49 21.25
N SER A 244 46.03 -17.87 22.33
CA SER A 244 44.65 -18.27 22.64
C SER A 244 44.58 -18.38 24.19
N SER A 245 43.46 -18.88 24.73
CA SER A 245 43.15 -19.19 26.14
C SER A 245 42.66 -18.00 26.95
N GLY A 246 41.59 -18.08 27.73
CA GLY A 246 40.80 -19.21 28.21
C GLY A 246 40.31 -18.83 29.62
N GLY A 247 39.04 -19.08 29.96
CA GLY A 247 38.56 -18.80 31.32
C GLY A 247 37.05 -18.96 31.49
N ALA A 248 36.66 -20.09 32.04
CA ALA A 248 35.30 -20.47 32.40
C ALA A 248 34.90 -20.04 33.83
N GLY A 249 33.59 -20.06 34.11
CA GLY A 249 32.97 -20.11 35.45
C GLY A 249 32.42 -18.76 35.94
N THR A 250 31.27 -18.61 36.60
CA THR A 250 30.33 -19.52 37.31
C THR A 250 29.04 -18.72 37.60
N SER A 251 27.85 -19.25 37.30
CA SER A 251 26.80 -19.72 38.24
C SER A 251 26.18 -18.72 39.27
N SER A 252 24.87 -18.52 39.10
CA SER A 252 23.77 -18.40 40.08
C SER A 252 23.71 -17.29 41.14
N ARG A 253 22.63 -16.50 41.06
CA ARG A 253 21.53 -16.56 42.04
C ARG A 253 20.22 -16.05 41.45
#